data_AF-N1QGQ4-F1
#
_entry.id   AF-N1QGQ4-F1
#
_cell.length_a   1.000
_cell.length_b   1.000
_cell.length_c   1.000
_cell.angle_alpha   90.00
_cell.angle_beta   90.00
_cell.angle_gamma   90.00
#
_symmetry.space_group_name_H-M   'P 1'
#
loop_
_entity.id
_entity.type
_entity.pdbx_description
1 polymer ?
#
loop_
_entity_poly.entity_id
_entity_poly.type
_entity_poly.pdbx_seq_one_letter_code
_entity_poly.pdbx_strand_id
1 'polypeptide(L)'
;MIGGENALPSKVPTPNGKQEEVDIPQPREAPLHHTDDDSHENQHLPNANSTYRLGEIEAALSQVKQESASSSSSSSSSSSNAFSSDRKAPFDARKGEHLPSNVELTPFFAVTKYCYTCVPYRWSQSLATAFFDAGKIYTRNWSLYYIYDDEYGLLTFVPTSQVQSLFDEINAKFERANVAIDQWQRENGFVLTFDELPKALRPRFLGQCISRSQYASWIDQLSCERLVRLPTAPTTEDPSIEAVRAKIKVAYLLNTEMQKASRKKRHSETSVTQGDSASNAMQYFGLNPTSDSASVQPGVPEPLLDHTKPVPHAFDQEPILIAIDVEAYEHPPRMITEIGVATLDTRDLKGIAPGENGREWQKFIRGRHLRIAEYKRYKNRRWVKGCPDAFEFGTSEFVPKKNTAAHLSSCFREPYSGGQNANHPSSTTNTNNNNNPTSLWPEHRNLIIVGHDLSQDIKYFESMNVEIRNRRNLIDTLDTIPLFKHYTGDSQASSLGKILLHFDLESWNLHNAGNDAVYTMHALLAICVTSAGERRGLRWTGNGED
;
A
#
# COMPACT_ATOMS: atom_id res chain seq x y z
N MET A 1 -11.33 -40.79 48.43
CA MET A 1 -12.67 -40.70 49.04
C MET A 1 -13.04 -39.22 49.09
N ILE A 2 -14.20 -38.89 48.52
CA ILE A 2 -14.98 -37.63 48.63
C ILE A 2 -14.44 -36.41 47.86
N GLY A 3 -15.14 -36.08 46.77
CA GLY A 3 -15.09 -34.79 46.10
C GLY A 3 -16.08 -33.78 46.71
N GLY A 4 -16.14 -32.59 46.12
CA GLY A 4 -17.10 -31.56 46.48
C GLY A 4 -17.06 -30.41 45.49
N GLU A 5 -17.94 -30.47 44.50
CA GLU A 5 -18.40 -29.35 43.70
C GLU A 5 -19.02 -28.30 44.63
N ASN A 6 -18.55 -27.04 44.58
CA ASN A 6 -19.28 -25.83 44.96
C ASN A 6 -18.37 -24.59 44.82
N ALA A 7 -18.19 -24.10 43.59
CA ALA A 7 -17.76 -22.71 43.32
C ALA A 7 -17.94 -22.35 41.84
N LEU A 8 -19.18 -22.28 41.35
CA LEU A 8 -19.50 -21.65 40.06
C LEU A 8 -20.73 -20.73 40.24
N PRO A 9 -20.66 -19.44 39.84
CA PRO A 9 -21.83 -18.57 39.79
C PRO A 9 -22.65 -18.74 38.49
N SER A 10 -23.90 -18.28 38.58
CA SER A 10 -25.12 -18.73 37.88
C SER A 10 -25.26 -18.41 36.37
N LYS A 11 -25.88 -19.36 35.64
CA LYS A 11 -26.39 -19.19 34.26
C LYS A 11 -27.70 -18.38 34.25
N VAL A 12 -27.85 -17.49 33.26
CA VAL A 12 -29.09 -16.76 32.92
C VAL A 12 -29.74 -17.42 31.68
N PRO A 13 -31.09 -17.44 31.55
CA PRO A 13 -31.82 -18.45 30.76
C PRO A 13 -31.95 -18.14 29.26
N THR A 14 -32.00 -19.21 28.47
CA THR A 14 -32.36 -19.22 27.04
C THR A 14 -33.88 -19.14 26.84
N PRO A 15 -34.41 -18.38 25.85
CA PRO A 15 -35.79 -18.51 25.41
C PRO A 15 -35.97 -19.59 24.35
N ASN A 16 -37.11 -20.29 24.44
CA ASN A 16 -37.59 -21.34 23.55
C ASN A 16 -37.79 -20.91 22.08
N GLY A 17 -37.56 -21.87 21.19
CA GLY A 17 -37.46 -21.69 19.74
C GLY A 17 -38.76 -21.67 18.93
N LYS A 18 -38.55 -21.63 17.61
CA LYS A 18 -39.41 -22.18 16.57
C LYS A 18 -38.53 -22.74 15.45
N GLN A 19 -38.81 -23.97 15.08
CA GLN A 19 -38.24 -24.70 13.94
C GLN A 19 -38.86 -24.16 12.64
N GLU A 20 -38.03 -23.83 11.66
CA GLU A 20 -38.43 -23.85 10.24
C GLU A 20 -37.37 -24.64 9.46
N GLU A 21 -37.86 -25.67 8.81
CA GLU A 21 -37.16 -26.67 8.01
C GLU A 21 -37.10 -26.13 6.57
N VAL A 22 -35.91 -25.98 5.97
CA VAL A 22 -35.77 -25.63 4.56
C VAL A 22 -34.70 -26.51 3.90
N ASP A 23 -35.17 -27.12 2.80
CA ASP A 23 -34.63 -28.13 1.91
C ASP A 23 -33.23 -27.84 1.35
N ILE A 24 -32.37 -28.86 1.27
CA ILE A 24 -31.04 -28.82 0.66
C ILE A 24 -31.09 -29.57 -0.68
N PRO A 25 -30.85 -28.92 -1.84
CA PRO A 25 -30.66 -29.63 -3.09
C PRO A 25 -29.22 -30.12 -3.25
N GLN A 26 -29.08 -31.39 -3.64
CA GLN A 26 -27.82 -32.08 -3.94
C GLN A 26 -27.06 -31.50 -5.16
N PRO A 27 -25.74 -31.73 -5.26
CA PRO A 27 -24.91 -31.24 -6.37
C PRO A 27 -25.13 -32.05 -7.65
N ARG A 28 -25.14 -31.37 -8.80
CA ARG A 28 -25.09 -31.99 -10.13
C ARG A 28 -23.65 -32.25 -10.54
N GLU A 29 -23.36 -33.52 -10.83
CA GLU A 29 -22.17 -33.99 -11.53
C GLU A 29 -22.16 -33.54 -13.00
N ALA A 30 -20.97 -33.24 -13.53
CA ALA A 30 -20.66 -33.11 -14.95
C ALA A 30 -19.13 -33.33 -15.14
N PRO A 31 -18.64 -33.78 -16.32
CA PRO A 31 -17.97 -35.07 -16.44
C PRO A 31 -16.45 -35.01 -16.69
N LEU A 32 -15.83 -36.15 -16.39
CA LEU A 32 -14.47 -36.55 -16.76
C LEU A 32 -14.23 -36.56 -18.28
N HIS A 33 -13.11 -36.00 -18.71
CA HIS A 33 -12.44 -36.40 -19.95
C HIS A 33 -10.92 -36.40 -19.76
N HIS A 34 -10.33 -37.58 -19.91
CA HIS A 34 -8.90 -37.82 -20.08
C HIS A 34 -8.40 -37.25 -21.42
N THR A 35 -7.16 -36.75 -21.47
CA THR A 35 -6.00 -37.42 -22.10
C THR A 35 -4.71 -36.60 -21.92
N ASP A 36 -3.62 -37.31 -21.63
CA ASP A 36 -2.22 -36.87 -21.66
C ASP A 36 -1.80 -36.28 -23.02
N ASP A 37 -0.91 -35.27 -23.03
CA ASP A 37 0.38 -35.34 -23.75
C ASP A 37 1.29 -34.14 -23.41
N ASP A 38 2.51 -34.44 -22.96
CA ASP A 38 3.63 -33.51 -22.81
C ASP A 38 4.27 -33.26 -24.17
N SER A 39 4.44 -32.00 -24.59
CA SER A 39 5.68 -31.49 -25.23
C SER A 39 5.51 -30.15 -25.97
N HIS A 40 6.58 -29.34 -25.88
CA HIS A 40 6.97 -28.22 -26.74
C HIS A 40 6.70 -26.77 -26.28
N GLU A 41 7.76 -26.25 -25.66
CA GLU A 41 8.21 -24.86 -25.64
C GLU A 41 8.03 -24.06 -26.96
N ASN A 42 7.79 -22.75 -26.75
CA ASN A 42 8.24 -21.62 -27.58
C ASN A 42 7.75 -21.56 -29.04
N GLN A 43 6.58 -20.94 -29.25
CA GLN A 43 6.29 -20.00 -30.35
C GLN A 43 4.84 -19.52 -30.29
N HIS A 44 4.59 -18.26 -29.93
CA HIS A 44 3.58 -17.41 -30.59
C HIS A 44 3.62 -15.96 -30.09
N LEU A 45 4.43 -15.15 -30.78
CA LEU A 45 4.09 -13.75 -31.02
C LEU A 45 2.99 -13.75 -32.11
N PRO A 46 1.82 -13.10 -31.90
CA PRO A 46 0.83 -13.00 -32.97
C PRO A 46 1.28 -11.92 -33.96
N ASN A 47 1.57 -12.36 -35.19
CA ASN A 47 1.80 -11.49 -36.34
C ASN A 47 0.55 -11.42 -37.23
N ALA A 48 0.27 -10.22 -37.71
CA ALA A 48 -0.54 -9.81 -38.88
C ALA A 48 -2.05 -10.15 -38.97
N ASN A 49 -2.89 -9.09 -38.88
CA ASN A 49 -3.78 -8.68 -39.98
C ASN A 49 -4.37 -7.28 -39.74
N SER A 50 -4.23 -6.39 -40.73
CA SER A 50 -4.33 -4.92 -40.59
C SER A 50 -5.72 -4.32 -40.88
N THR A 51 -6.82 -5.04 -40.69
CA THR A 51 -8.15 -4.51 -41.08
C THR A 51 -9.25 -4.69 -40.03
N TYR A 52 -8.95 -5.21 -38.84
CA TYR A 52 -9.95 -5.49 -37.80
C TYR A 52 -9.89 -4.60 -36.54
N ARG A 53 -8.94 -3.66 -36.44
CA ARG A 53 -8.59 -3.06 -35.13
C ARG A 53 -9.40 -1.85 -34.65
N LEU A 54 -10.24 -1.21 -35.46
CA LEU A 54 -11.10 -0.13 -34.94
C LEU A 54 -12.26 -0.67 -34.07
N GLY A 55 -12.81 -1.84 -34.42
CA GLY A 55 -13.91 -2.47 -33.67
C GLY A 55 -13.49 -3.04 -32.31
N GLU A 56 -12.28 -3.61 -32.20
CA GLU A 56 -11.76 -4.12 -30.93
C GLU A 56 -11.42 -2.98 -29.94
N ILE A 57 -11.02 -1.82 -30.45
CA ILE A 57 -10.78 -0.61 -29.64
C ILE A 57 -12.11 -0.03 -29.12
N GLU A 58 -13.20 -0.06 -29.90
CA GLU A 58 -14.55 0.31 -29.44
C GLU A 58 -15.14 -0.69 -28.44
N ALA A 59 -14.85 -1.98 -28.59
CA ALA A 59 -15.25 -3.02 -27.63
C ALA A 59 -14.55 -2.81 -26.27
N ALA A 60 -13.25 -2.48 -26.28
CA ALA A 60 -12.51 -2.13 -25.06
C ALA A 60 -13.05 -0.85 -24.39
N LEU A 61 -13.49 0.14 -25.18
CA LEU A 61 -14.13 1.37 -24.67
C LEU A 61 -15.51 1.11 -24.03
N SER A 62 -16.25 0.13 -24.54
CA SER A 62 -17.56 -0.25 -24.00
C SER A 62 -17.43 -0.98 -22.66
N GLN A 63 -16.41 -1.85 -22.51
CA GLN A 63 -16.08 -2.48 -21.23
C GLN A 63 -15.58 -1.46 -20.19
N VAL A 64 -14.73 -0.50 -20.58
CA VAL A 64 -14.25 0.55 -19.67
C VAL A 64 -15.38 1.48 -19.21
N LYS A 65 -16.35 1.83 -20.08
CA LYS A 65 -17.53 2.61 -19.68
C LYS A 65 -18.46 1.84 -18.72
N GLN A 66 -18.57 0.52 -18.85
CA GLN A 66 -19.36 -0.31 -17.93
C GLN A 66 -18.66 -0.52 -16.56
N GLU A 67 -17.34 -0.70 -16.51
CA GLU A 67 -16.59 -0.80 -15.26
C GLU A 67 -16.48 0.55 -14.51
N SER A 68 -16.51 1.66 -15.23
CA SER A 68 -16.56 3.02 -14.65
C SER A 68 -17.92 3.36 -14.02
N ALA A 69 -18.99 2.70 -14.48
CA ALA A 69 -20.35 2.91 -13.96
C ALA A 69 -20.64 2.09 -12.70
N SER A 70 -19.89 1.02 -12.43
CA SER A 70 -20.03 0.17 -11.24
C SER A 70 -19.06 0.50 -10.10
N SER A 71 -18.14 1.46 -10.28
CA SER A 71 -17.10 1.85 -9.32
C SER A 71 -17.20 3.30 -8.83
N SER A 72 -18.41 3.84 -8.73
CA SER A 72 -18.64 5.16 -8.12
C SER A 72 -18.63 5.10 -6.58
N SER A 73 -17.44 5.07 -5.97
CA SER A 73 -17.19 5.76 -4.70
C SER A 73 -15.68 5.90 -4.41
N SER A 74 -15.28 7.11 -4.01
CA SER A 74 -13.95 7.53 -3.53
C SER A 74 -12.82 7.76 -4.55
N SER A 75 -12.98 8.77 -5.41
CA SER A 75 -11.83 9.53 -5.93
C SER A 75 -11.32 10.47 -4.82
N SER A 76 -10.29 10.02 -4.09
CA SER A 76 -9.57 10.88 -3.16
C SER A 76 -8.78 11.93 -3.94
N SER A 77 -9.17 13.18 -3.72
CA SER A 77 -8.45 14.36 -4.18
C SER A 77 -7.05 14.40 -3.56
N SER A 78 -6.04 14.30 -4.43
CA SER A 78 -4.63 14.54 -4.12
C SER A 78 -4.51 15.92 -3.46
N SER A 79 -4.37 15.94 -2.14
CA SER A 79 -4.31 17.17 -1.36
C SER A 79 -2.95 17.83 -1.54
N SER A 80 -3.05 19.10 -1.90
CA SER A 80 -2.04 20.15 -1.94
C SER A 80 -1.12 20.18 -0.71
N ASN A 81 0.19 20.04 -0.94
CA ASN A 81 1.19 20.59 -0.03
C ASN A 81 1.29 22.10 -0.27
N ALA A 82 0.66 22.91 0.58
CA ALA A 82 0.87 24.35 0.61
C ALA A 82 1.71 24.69 1.84
N PHE A 83 2.97 25.08 1.63
CA PHE A 83 3.57 26.28 2.22
C PHE A 83 4.95 26.52 1.57
N SER A 84 4.89 27.05 0.35
CA SER A 84 5.90 27.95 -0.21
C SER A 84 5.11 28.92 -1.08
N SER A 85 5.33 30.21 -0.90
CA SER A 85 4.74 31.27 -1.74
C SER A 85 4.81 30.88 -3.21
N ASP A 86 3.67 30.54 -3.81
CA ASP A 86 3.57 29.89 -5.11
C ASP A 86 3.89 30.89 -6.22
N ARG A 87 5.18 31.08 -6.51
CA ARG A 87 5.62 31.74 -7.72
C ARG A 87 5.30 30.80 -8.87
N LYS A 88 4.12 30.97 -9.46
CA LYS A 88 3.74 30.33 -10.73
C LYS A 88 4.89 30.52 -11.72
N ALA A 89 5.43 29.42 -12.24
CA ALA A 89 6.51 29.49 -13.21
C ALA A 89 5.96 30.22 -14.45
N PRO A 90 6.61 31.30 -14.92
CA PRO A 90 6.15 31.98 -16.12
C PRO A 90 6.23 31.02 -17.31
N PHE A 91 5.33 31.18 -18.27
CA PHE A 91 5.41 30.44 -19.52
C PHE A 91 6.61 30.90 -20.35
N ASP A 92 7.10 30.00 -21.20
CA ASP A 92 8.10 30.34 -22.21
C ASP A 92 7.55 31.41 -23.17
N ALA A 93 8.41 32.33 -23.62
CA ALA A 93 8.02 33.41 -24.53
C ALA A 93 7.44 32.88 -25.86
N ARG A 94 7.80 31.65 -26.24
CA ARG A 94 7.33 30.96 -27.45
C ARG A 94 6.06 30.12 -27.22
N LYS A 95 5.45 30.17 -26.03
CA LYS A 95 4.24 29.41 -25.74
C LYS A 95 3.18 29.67 -26.80
N GLY A 96 2.58 28.60 -27.31
CA GLY A 96 1.50 28.66 -28.28
C GLY A 96 1.95 28.52 -29.74
N GLU A 97 3.27 28.58 -30.02
CA GLU A 97 3.83 28.31 -31.34
C GLU A 97 3.45 26.91 -31.82
N HIS A 98 3.04 26.81 -33.09
CA HIS A 98 2.63 25.53 -33.67
C HIS A 98 3.83 24.62 -33.93
N LEU A 99 3.65 23.31 -33.73
CA LEU A 99 4.63 22.29 -34.06
C LEU A 99 5.17 22.48 -35.51
N PRO A 100 6.50 22.53 -35.71
CA PRO A 100 7.12 22.51 -37.03
C PRO A 100 6.79 21.23 -37.80
N SER A 101 6.96 21.25 -39.13
CA SER A 101 6.82 20.03 -39.93
C SER A 101 7.98 19.05 -39.70
N ASN A 102 7.74 17.77 -39.93
CA ASN A 102 8.66 16.65 -39.80
C ASN A 102 9.17 16.45 -38.35
N VAL A 103 8.35 16.80 -37.36
CA VAL A 103 8.65 16.56 -35.95
C VAL A 103 7.75 15.46 -35.42
N GLU A 104 8.34 14.31 -35.14
CA GLU A 104 7.70 13.23 -34.39
C GLU A 104 7.63 13.59 -32.90
N LEU A 105 6.50 13.26 -32.29
CA LEU A 105 6.24 13.49 -30.87
C LEU A 105 5.96 12.19 -30.13
N THR A 106 6.47 12.11 -28.90
CA THR A 106 6.15 11.05 -27.94
C THR A 106 5.36 11.64 -26.78
N PRO A 107 4.25 11.01 -26.33
CA PRO A 107 3.52 11.46 -25.16
C PRO A 107 4.42 11.48 -23.92
N PHE A 108 4.52 12.62 -23.24
CA PHE A 108 5.51 12.81 -22.19
C PHE A 108 5.26 11.90 -20.98
N PHE A 109 3.99 11.59 -20.68
CA PHE A 109 3.66 10.61 -19.64
C PHE A 109 4.29 9.24 -19.93
N ALA A 110 4.35 8.83 -21.20
CA ALA A 110 4.90 7.54 -21.61
C ALA A 110 6.42 7.51 -21.40
N VAL A 111 7.09 8.63 -21.71
CA VAL A 111 8.51 8.83 -21.41
C VAL A 111 8.76 8.71 -19.91
N THR A 112 8.02 9.45 -19.08
CA THR A 112 8.26 9.47 -17.62
C THR A 112 8.04 8.13 -16.92
N LYS A 113 7.32 7.20 -17.55
CA LYS A 113 7.01 5.86 -17.03
C LYS A 113 7.79 4.73 -17.73
N TYR A 114 8.57 5.05 -18.75
CA TYR A 114 9.11 4.07 -19.70
C TYR A 114 9.86 2.91 -19.02
N CYS A 115 10.77 3.19 -18.07
CA CYS A 115 11.54 2.15 -17.39
C CYS A 115 10.71 1.21 -16.51
N TYR A 116 9.50 1.62 -16.11
CA TYR A 116 8.63 0.82 -15.25
C TYR A 116 7.68 -0.08 -16.05
N THR A 117 7.38 0.26 -17.30
CA THR A 117 6.33 -0.37 -18.11
C THR A 117 6.83 -1.01 -19.40
N CYS A 118 7.91 -0.51 -20.00
CA CYS A 118 8.33 -0.87 -21.36
C CYS A 118 9.67 -1.63 -21.40
N VAL A 119 10.28 -1.86 -20.24
CA VAL A 119 11.59 -2.51 -20.12
C VAL A 119 11.47 -3.80 -19.31
N PRO A 120 12.20 -4.88 -19.67
CA PRO A 120 12.24 -6.10 -18.87
C PRO A 120 12.57 -5.85 -17.39
N TYR A 121 11.95 -6.63 -16.50
CA TYR A 121 12.04 -6.47 -15.05
C TYR A 121 13.47 -6.29 -14.53
N ARG A 122 14.41 -7.14 -15.00
CA ARG A 122 15.83 -7.12 -14.62
C ARG A 122 16.54 -5.77 -14.80
N TRP A 123 16.04 -4.92 -15.69
CA TRP A 123 16.62 -3.61 -15.98
C TRP A 123 15.83 -2.45 -15.34
N SER A 124 14.57 -2.69 -14.96
CA SER A 124 13.64 -1.66 -14.50
C SER A 124 14.22 -0.83 -13.34
N GLN A 125 14.69 -1.47 -12.26
CA GLN A 125 15.23 -0.77 -11.09
C GLN A 125 16.55 -0.04 -11.38
N SER A 126 17.46 -0.66 -12.12
CA SER A 126 18.76 -0.08 -12.47
C SER A 126 18.62 1.17 -13.32
N LEU A 127 17.72 1.14 -14.30
CA LEU A 127 17.40 2.29 -15.15
C LEU A 127 16.65 3.36 -14.36
N ALA A 128 15.68 2.97 -13.54
CA ALA A 128 14.92 3.88 -12.68
C ALA A 128 15.87 4.67 -11.77
N THR A 129 16.74 3.96 -11.05
CA THR A 129 17.73 4.57 -10.14
C THR A 129 18.64 5.54 -10.88
N ALA A 130 19.08 5.21 -12.08
CA ALA A 130 20.00 6.05 -12.85
C ALA A 130 19.34 7.29 -13.48
N PHE A 131 18.12 7.17 -14.01
CA PHE A 131 17.53 8.18 -14.91
C PHE A 131 16.13 8.71 -14.51
N PHE A 132 15.38 8.03 -13.62
CA PHE A 132 13.97 8.35 -13.37
C PHE A 132 13.65 8.71 -11.91
N ASP A 133 14.20 7.97 -10.95
CA ASP A 133 13.93 8.12 -9.52
C ASP A 133 14.29 9.52 -9.01
N ALA A 134 13.65 9.93 -7.92
CA ALA A 134 13.76 11.27 -7.36
C ALA A 134 13.45 12.40 -8.38
N GLY A 135 12.69 12.09 -9.44
CA GLY A 135 12.32 13.07 -10.46
C GLY A 135 13.44 13.40 -11.45
N LYS A 136 14.53 12.61 -11.50
CA LYS A 136 15.66 12.82 -12.45
C LYS A 136 15.20 12.98 -13.89
N ILE A 137 14.16 12.25 -14.31
CA ILE A 137 13.62 12.37 -15.67
C ILE A 137 13.12 13.78 -15.99
N TYR A 138 12.62 14.53 -14.99
CA TYR A 138 12.15 15.90 -15.15
C TYR A 138 13.28 16.93 -15.10
N THR A 139 14.49 16.56 -14.70
CA THR A 139 15.66 17.46 -14.64
C THR A 139 16.34 17.64 -16.00
N ARG A 140 16.01 16.78 -16.97
CA ARG A 140 16.45 16.91 -18.36
C ARG A 140 15.74 18.10 -19.01
N ASN A 141 16.39 18.70 -20.01
CA ASN A 141 15.85 19.82 -20.76
C ASN A 141 14.87 19.34 -21.85
N TRP A 142 13.59 19.20 -21.49
CA TRP A 142 12.54 18.74 -22.40
C TRP A 142 11.86 19.90 -23.12
N SER A 143 11.77 19.81 -24.44
CA SER A 143 10.90 20.68 -25.23
C SER A 143 9.46 20.17 -25.14
N LEU A 144 8.63 20.80 -24.32
CA LEU A 144 7.25 20.36 -24.13
C LEU A 144 6.32 20.96 -25.19
N TYR A 145 5.44 20.12 -25.69
CA TYR A 145 4.29 20.48 -26.52
C TYR A 145 3.00 20.05 -25.82
N TYR A 146 1.89 20.70 -26.12
CA TYR A 146 0.59 20.38 -25.56
C TYR A 146 -0.53 20.46 -26.59
N ILE A 147 -1.58 19.67 -26.36
CA ILE A 147 -2.86 19.78 -27.05
C ILE A 147 -3.98 19.51 -26.05
N TYR A 148 -5.11 20.18 -26.23
CA TYR A 148 -6.28 20.01 -25.37
C TYR A 148 -7.47 19.55 -26.22
N ASP A 149 -8.16 18.54 -25.71
CA ASP A 149 -9.43 18.06 -26.26
C ASP A 149 -10.49 17.97 -25.14
N ASP A 150 -11.75 18.19 -25.49
CA ASP A 150 -12.86 18.21 -24.50
C ASP A 150 -13.18 16.80 -23.95
N GLU A 151 -12.93 15.72 -24.70
CA GLU A 151 -13.18 14.34 -24.27
C GLU A 151 -11.96 13.76 -23.53
N TYR A 152 -10.75 13.98 -24.04
CA TYR A 152 -9.52 13.34 -23.52
C TYR A 152 -8.64 14.26 -22.65
N GLY A 153 -8.99 15.53 -22.53
CA GLY A 153 -8.30 16.51 -21.69
C GLY A 153 -6.97 17.02 -22.26
N LEU A 154 -6.10 17.51 -21.36
CA LEU A 154 -4.79 18.05 -21.69
C LEU A 154 -3.75 16.92 -21.83
N LEU A 155 -3.13 16.83 -23.00
CA LEU A 155 -2.01 15.93 -23.26
C LEU A 155 -0.73 16.70 -23.54
N THR A 156 0.39 16.18 -23.02
CA THR A 156 1.73 16.73 -23.24
C THR A 156 2.63 15.76 -23.99
N PHE A 157 3.54 16.33 -24.77
CA PHE A 157 4.44 15.60 -25.65
C PHE A 157 5.85 16.19 -25.60
N VAL A 158 6.82 15.38 -25.99
CA VAL A 158 8.20 15.79 -26.27
C VAL A 158 8.62 15.28 -27.65
N PRO A 159 9.56 15.92 -28.35
CA PRO A 159 10.13 15.39 -29.58
C PRO A 159 10.70 13.98 -29.37
N THR A 160 10.34 13.06 -30.28
CA THR A 160 10.85 11.68 -30.26
C THR A 160 12.38 11.65 -30.34
N SER A 161 12.99 12.63 -31.01
CA SER A 161 14.46 12.78 -31.04
C SER A 161 15.08 12.98 -29.65
N GLN A 162 14.42 13.71 -28.74
CA GLN A 162 14.89 13.87 -27.37
C GLN A 162 14.74 12.56 -26.55
N VAL A 163 13.74 11.74 -26.88
CA VAL A 163 13.57 10.40 -26.31
C VAL A 163 14.66 9.46 -26.82
N GLN A 164 15.01 9.54 -28.10
CA GLN A 164 16.13 8.78 -28.66
C GLN A 164 17.44 9.13 -27.96
N SER A 165 17.72 10.43 -27.73
CA SER A 165 18.92 10.82 -26.96
C SER A 165 18.93 10.25 -25.54
N LEU A 166 17.77 10.17 -24.86
CA LEU A 166 17.68 9.49 -23.56
C LEU A 166 18.01 7.99 -23.68
N PHE A 167 17.53 7.32 -24.73
CA PHE A 167 17.79 5.90 -24.95
C PHE A 167 19.25 5.64 -25.30
N ASP A 168 19.87 6.51 -26.08
CA ASP A 168 21.30 6.44 -26.39
C ASP A 168 22.14 6.58 -25.12
N GLU A 169 21.79 7.49 -24.21
CA GLU A 169 22.43 7.62 -22.90
C GLU A 169 22.23 6.40 -22.00
N ILE A 170 21.01 5.83 -21.99
CA ILE A 170 20.71 4.59 -21.26
C ILE A 170 21.56 3.45 -21.79
N ASN A 171 21.64 3.27 -23.11
CA ASN A 171 22.40 2.19 -23.74
C ASN A 171 23.90 2.39 -23.61
N ALA A 172 24.39 3.64 -23.62
CA ALA A 172 25.80 3.93 -23.34
C ALA A 172 26.19 3.54 -21.90
N LYS A 173 25.27 3.66 -20.94
CA LYS A 173 25.50 3.28 -19.53
C LYS A 173 25.19 1.81 -19.25
N PHE A 174 24.23 1.24 -19.97
CA PHE A 174 23.72 -0.11 -19.80
C PHE A 174 23.64 -0.80 -21.17
N GLU A 175 24.79 -1.16 -21.74
CA GLU A 175 24.90 -1.71 -23.11
C GLU A 175 23.96 -2.91 -23.36
N ARG A 176 23.74 -3.74 -22.33
CA ARG A 176 22.86 -4.92 -22.39
C ARG A 176 21.37 -4.62 -22.19
N ALA A 177 21.00 -3.38 -21.90
CA ALA A 177 19.61 -2.97 -21.78
C ALA A 177 18.93 -2.88 -23.16
N ASN A 178 19.69 -2.49 -24.19
CA ASN A 178 19.26 -2.38 -25.60
C ASN A 178 17.87 -1.74 -25.75
N VAL A 179 17.69 -0.60 -25.09
CA VAL A 179 16.44 0.14 -25.08
C VAL A 179 16.26 0.84 -26.42
N ALA A 180 15.15 0.60 -27.09
CA ALA A 180 14.81 1.22 -28.36
C ALA A 180 13.30 1.39 -28.49
N ILE A 181 12.88 2.29 -29.38
CA ILE A 181 11.47 2.37 -29.79
C ILE A 181 11.21 1.25 -30.80
N ASP A 182 10.48 0.23 -30.37
CA ASP A 182 10.11 -0.89 -31.23
C ASP A 182 8.96 -0.54 -32.20
N GLN A 183 8.71 -1.43 -33.17
CA GLN A 183 7.67 -1.23 -34.19
C GLN A 183 6.27 -1.15 -33.58
N TRP A 184 5.99 -1.97 -32.55
CA TRP A 184 4.69 -1.97 -31.89
C TRP A 184 4.45 -0.62 -31.19
N GLN A 185 5.45 -0.06 -30.52
CA GLN A 185 5.37 1.24 -29.85
C GLN A 185 5.09 2.35 -30.86
N ARG A 186 5.72 2.33 -32.04
CA ARG A 186 5.43 3.28 -33.13
C ARG A 186 3.99 3.18 -33.61
N GLU A 187 3.47 1.98 -33.77
CA GLU A 187 2.11 1.72 -34.24
C GLU A 187 1.03 2.01 -33.17
N ASN A 188 1.40 2.01 -31.88
CA ASN A 188 0.47 2.11 -30.75
C ASN A 188 0.61 3.41 -29.94
N GLY A 189 0.96 4.51 -30.61
CA GLY A 189 0.83 5.85 -30.03
C GLY A 189 2.02 6.35 -29.21
N PHE A 190 3.11 5.58 -29.13
CA PHE A 190 4.35 6.07 -28.52
C PHE A 190 5.05 7.08 -29.43
N VAL A 191 4.85 7.00 -30.74
CA VAL A 191 5.34 7.96 -31.73
C VAL A 191 4.16 8.47 -32.54
N LEU A 192 4.01 9.78 -32.62
CA LEU A 192 2.92 10.46 -33.32
C LEU A 192 3.48 11.54 -34.23
N THR A 193 3.05 11.52 -35.49
CA THR A 193 3.27 12.60 -36.47
C THR A 193 2.02 13.47 -36.57
N PHE A 194 2.19 14.74 -36.94
CA PHE A 194 1.09 15.69 -37.16
C PHE A 194 1.26 16.47 -38.48
N ASP A 195 2.09 15.96 -39.40
CA ASP A 195 2.47 16.62 -40.65
C ASP A 195 1.34 16.67 -41.67
N GLU A 196 0.50 15.64 -41.66
CA GLU A 196 -0.71 15.53 -42.46
C GLU A 196 -1.81 16.51 -42.03
N LEU A 197 -1.65 17.16 -40.86
CA LEU A 197 -2.66 18.05 -40.30
C LEU A 197 -2.38 19.52 -40.64
N PRO A 198 -3.43 20.34 -40.82
CA PRO A 198 -3.32 21.79 -40.91
C PRO A 198 -2.54 22.35 -39.72
N LYS A 199 -1.65 23.31 -39.96
CA LYS A 199 -0.79 23.92 -38.93
C LYS A 199 -1.57 24.34 -37.68
N ALA A 200 -2.78 24.88 -37.86
CA ALA A 200 -3.67 25.33 -36.80
C ALA A 200 -4.09 24.24 -35.79
N LEU A 201 -4.12 22.97 -36.22
CA LEU A 201 -4.55 21.82 -35.43
C LEU A 201 -3.38 21.03 -34.81
N ARG A 202 -2.14 21.42 -35.08
CA ARG A 202 -0.96 20.75 -34.51
C ARG A 202 -0.72 21.13 -33.05
N PRO A 203 -0.08 20.27 -32.25
CA PRO A 203 0.34 20.58 -30.88
C PRO A 203 1.11 21.89 -30.79
N ARG A 204 0.95 22.58 -29.66
CA ARG A 204 1.57 23.89 -29.42
C ARG A 204 2.74 23.78 -28.47
N PHE A 205 3.79 24.54 -28.71
CA PHE A 205 4.94 24.62 -27.82
C PHE A 205 4.52 25.20 -26.46
N LEU A 206 4.97 24.57 -25.38
CA LEU A 206 4.72 24.99 -24.01
C LEU A 206 5.94 25.70 -23.41
N GLY A 207 7.12 25.14 -23.64
CA GLY A 207 8.37 25.65 -23.07
C GLY A 207 9.44 24.58 -22.89
N GLN A 208 10.63 25.04 -22.50
CA GLN A 208 11.72 24.17 -22.04
C GLN A 208 11.50 23.82 -20.56
N CYS A 209 11.15 22.57 -20.29
CA CYS A 209 10.96 22.05 -18.94
C CYS A 209 12.25 21.44 -18.41
N ILE A 210 12.71 21.93 -17.27
CA ILE A 210 13.93 21.47 -16.59
C ILE A 210 13.69 21.01 -15.15
N SER A 211 12.42 21.00 -14.69
CA SER A 211 12.08 20.51 -13.36
C SER A 211 10.64 20.02 -13.25
N ARG A 212 10.40 19.14 -12.27
CA ARG A 212 9.05 18.60 -11.98
C ARG A 212 8.10 19.68 -11.47
N SER A 213 8.59 20.62 -10.67
CA SER A 213 7.78 21.73 -10.15
C SER A 213 7.34 22.68 -11.27
N GLN A 214 8.22 22.98 -12.22
CA GLN A 214 7.88 23.76 -13.41
C GLN A 214 6.83 23.04 -14.27
N TYR A 215 7.02 21.74 -14.52
CA TYR A 215 6.02 20.93 -15.21
C TYR A 215 4.65 21.01 -14.53
N ALA A 216 4.59 20.71 -13.23
CA ALA A 216 3.34 20.73 -12.47
C ALA A 216 2.66 22.12 -12.49
N SER A 217 3.45 23.18 -12.32
CA SER A 217 2.96 24.57 -12.37
C SER A 217 2.37 24.92 -13.74
N TRP A 218 2.99 24.49 -14.84
CA TRP A 218 2.47 24.75 -16.19
C TRP A 218 1.21 23.94 -16.50
N ILE A 219 1.13 22.68 -16.07
CA ILE A 219 -0.09 21.87 -16.23
C ILE A 219 -1.26 22.50 -15.48
N ASP A 220 -1.07 22.87 -14.21
CA ASP A 220 -2.10 23.54 -13.39
C ASP A 220 -2.59 24.85 -14.02
N GLN A 221 -1.64 25.68 -14.50
CA GLN A 221 -1.97 26.92 -15.19
C GLN A 221 -2.75 26.67 -16.49
N LEU A 222 -2.34 25.72 -17.33
CA LEU A 222 -3.04 25.36 -18.57
C LEU A 222 -4.44 24.80 -18.30
N SER A 223 -4.63 24.03 -17.23
CA SER A 223 -5.95 23.51 -16.84
C SER A 223 -6.91 24.62 -16.40
N CYS A 224 -6.39 25.77 -15.95
CA CYS A 224 -7.17 26.94 -15.58
C CYS A 224 -7.37 27.95 -16.73
N GLU A 225 -6.66 27.79 -17.85
CA GLU A 225 -6.79 28.68 -19.00
C GLU A 225 -8.01 28.33 -19.88
N ARG A 226 -8.66 29.35 -20.49
CA ARG A 226 -9.58 29.13 -21.62
C ARG A 226 -8.75 28.80 -22.86
N LEU A 227 -8.31 27.55 -22.97
CA LEU A 227 -7.56 27.06 -24.12
C LEU A 227 -8.40 27.13 -25.39
N VAL A 228 -7.75 27.38 -26.53
CA VAL A 228 -8.36 27.28 -27.87
C VAL A 228 -8.83 25.84 -28.04
N ARG A 229 -10.16 25.65 -27.97
CA ARG A 229 -10.78 24.34 -28.04
C ARG A 229 -10.76 23.82 -29.47
N LEU A 230 -10.50 22.52 -29.62
CA LEU A 230 -10.91 21.83 -30.84
C LEU A 230 -12.46 21.92 -30.92
N PRO A 231 -13.06 22.24 -32.08
CA PRO A 231 -14.51 22.41 -32.19
C PRO A 231 -15.28 21.21 -31.63
N THR A 232 -16.16 21.45 -30.65
CA THR A 232 -16.86 20.41 -29.88
C THR A 232 -18.10 19.84 -30.59
N ALA A 233 -18.53 20.43 -31.71
CA ALA A 233 -19.72 20.01 -32.47
C ALA A 233 -19.34 19.52 -33.88
N PRO A 234 -20.10 18.55 -34.46
CA PRO A 234 -19.95 18.12 -35.85
C PRO A 234 -20.54 19.20 -36.77
N THR A 235 -19.97 20.40 -36.76
CA THR A 235 -20.20 21.36 -37.84
C THR A 235 -19.15 21.08 -38.89
N THR A 236 -19.62 20.43 -39.96
CA THR A 236 -18.88 19.99 -41.16
C THR A 236 -17.84 18.89 -40.92
N GLU A 237 -17.96 17.84 -41.73
CA GLU A 237 -17.08 16.68 -41.88
C GLU A 237 -15.63 17.11 -42.24
N ASP A 238 -14.89 17.78 -41.36
CA ASP A 238 -13.46 18.05 -41.57
C ASP A 238 -12.65 16.82 -41.13
N PRO A 239 -12.13 16.01 -42.07
CA PRO A 239 -11.37 14.81 -41.73
C PRO A 239 -10.13 15.11 -40.89
N SER A 240 -9.65 16.36 -40.91
CA SER A 240 -8.49 16.81 -40.15
C SER A 240 -8.76 16.87 -38.65
N ILE A 241 -9.97 17.25 -38.22
CA ILE A 241 -10.36 17.30 -36.79
C ILE A 241 -10.51 15.88 -36.25
N GLU A 242 -11.14 15.00 -37.03
CA GLU A 242 -11.26 13.56 -36.73
C GLU A 242 -9.87 12.92 -36.60
N ALA A 243 -8.95 13.21 -37.52
CA ALA A 243 -7.58 12.70 -37.50
C ALA A 243 -6.78 13.19 -36.29
N VAL A 244 -6.96 14.44 -35.85
CA VAL A 244 -6.35 14.95 -34.60
C VAL A 244 -6.91 14.19 -33.40
N ARG A 245 -8.24 14.05 -33.31
CA ARG A 245 -8.89 13.32 -32.21
C ARG A 245 -8.47 11.86 -32.16
N ALA A 246 -8.32 11.19 -33.30
CA ALA A 246 -7.83 9.82 -33.37
C ALA A 246 -6.42 9.69 -32.77
N LYS A 247 -5.51 10.63 -33.07
CA LYS A 247 -4.15 10.65 -32.49
C LYS A 247 -4.17 10.93 -30.98
N ILE A 248 -5.00 11.87 -30.54
CA ILE A 248 -5.22 12.20 -29.12
C ILE A 248 -5.75 10.97 -28.36
N LYS A 249 -6.75 10.29 -28.91
CA LYS A 249 -7.35 9.07 -28.37
C LYS A 249 -6.32 7.97 -28.22
N VAL A 250 -5.50 7.72 -29.25
CA VAL A 250 -4.42 6.73 -29.21
C VAL A 250 -3.40 7.04 -28.10
N ALA A 251 -2.98 8.31 -27.97
CA ALA A 251 -2.11 8.75 -26.87
C ALA A 251 -2.74 8.56 -25.49
N TYR A 252 -4.04 8.87 -25.35
CA TYR A 252 -4.78 8.70 -24.12
C TYR A 252 -4.91 7.22 -23.72
N LEU A 253 -5.24 6.34 -24.67
CA LEU A 253 -5.36 4.91 -24.41
C LEU A 253 -4.03 4.30 -23.94
N LEU A 254 -2.90 4.71 -24.56
CA LEU A 254 -1.57 4.33 -24.09
C LEU A 254 -1.36 4.70 -22.61
N ASN A 255 -1.82 5.86 -22.16
CA ASN A 255 -1.76 6.25 -20.74
C ASN A 255 -2.56 5.30 -19.86
N THR A 256 -3.78 4.95 -20.27
CA THR A 256 -4.64 4.04 -19.49
C THR A 256 -4.03 2.65 -19.35
N GLU A 257 -3.47 2.08 -20.43
CA GLU A 257 -2.82 0.77 -20.39
C GLU A 257 -1.54 0.78 -19.55
N MET A 258 -0.72 1.82 -19.65
CA MET A 258 0.46 1.99 -18.80
C MET A 258 0.09 2.12 -17.31
N GLN A 259 -1.06 2.73 -16.99
CA GLN A 259 -1.57 2.77 -15.61
C GLN A 259 -2.03 1.40 -15.12
N LYS A 260 -2.74 0.62 -15.95
CA LYS A 260 -3.15 -0.76 -15.62
C LYS A 260 -1.93 -1.67 -15.41
N ALA A 261 -0.94 -1.62 -16.29
CA ALA A 261 0.30 -2.37 -16.17
C ALA A 261 1.06 -2.03 -14.88
N SER A 262 1.15 -0.75 -14.53
CA SER A 262 1.76 -0.30 -13.27
C SER A 262 0.98 -0.82 -12.04
N ARG A 263 -0.35 -0.84 -12.08
CA ARG A 263 -1.19 -1.40 -11.00
C ARG A 263 -1.00 -2.92 -10.84
N LYS A 264 -1.00 -3.67 -11.96
CA LYS A 264 -0.75 -5.12 -11.96
C LYS A 264 0.63 -5.46 -11.40
N LYS A 265 1.67 -4.71 -11.79
CA LYS A 265 3.04 -4.89 -11.30
C LYS A 265 3.18 -4.58 -9.79
N ARG A 266 2.53 -3.51 -9.30
CA ARG A 266 2.47 -3.22 -7.85
C ARG A 266 1.74 -4.31 -7.08
N HIS A 267 0.68 -4.89 -7.66
CA HIS A 267 -0.05 -5.98 -7.03
C HIS A 267 0.83 -7.24 -6.92
N SER A 268 1.54 -7.64 -7.98
CA SER A 268 2.47 -8.78 -7.94
C SER A 268 3.64 -8.59 -6.98
N GLU A 269 4.22 -7.37 -6.92
CA GLU A 269 5.30 -7.05 -5.98
C GLU A 269 4.81 -7.07 -4.51
N THR A 270 3.58 -6.58 -4.26
CA THR A 270 2.98 -6.63 -2.92
C THR A 270 2.78 -8.06 -2.45
N SER A 271 2.28 -8.96 -3.32
CA SER A 271 2.01 -10.36 -2.95
C SER A 271 3.27 -11.15 -2.54
N VAL A 272 4.42 -10.90 -3.19
CA VAL A 272 5.70 -11.55 -2.83
C VAL A 272 6.20 -11.03 -1.48
N THR A 273 6.23 -9.71 -1.27
CA THR A 273 6.65 -9.10 0.00
C THR A 273 5.74 -9.45 1.19
N GLN A 274 4.48 -9.76 0.90
CA GLN A 274 3.45 -10.08 1.89
C GLN A 274 3.57 -11.51 2.44
N GLY A 275 4.07 -12.46 1.63
CA GLY A 275 4.42 -13.81 2.10
C GLY A 275 5.62 -13.80 3.06
N ASP A 276 6.65 -13.01 2.73
CA ASP A 276 7.84 -12.86 3.58
C ASP A 276 7.50 -12.18 4.92
N SER A 277 6.69 -11.12 4.89
CA SER A 277 6.26 -10.38 6.09
C SER A 277 5.48 -11.25 7.07
N ALA A 278 4.62 -12.15 6.57
CA ALA A 278 3.84 -13.02 7.43
C ALA A 278 4.67 -14.15 8.05
N SER A 279 5.61 -14.73 7.30
CA SER A 279 6.57 -15.70 7.84
C SER A 279 7.42 -15.07 8.94
N ASN A 280 7.94 -13.85 8.71
CA ASN A 280 8.72 -13.11 9.71
C ASN A 280 7.90 -12.81 10.96
N ALA A 281 6.65 -12.36 10.80
CA ALA A 281 5.73 -12.11 11.92
C ALA A 281 5.59 -13.35 12.82
N MET A 282 5.42 -14.54 12.24
CA MET A 282 5.33 -15.79 12.99
C MET A 282 6.64 -16.15 13.71
N GLN A 283 7.80 -15.89 13.09
CA GLN A 283 9.11 -16.15 13.71
C GLN A 283 9.36 -15.26 14.94
N TYR A 284 8.92 -13.99 14.91
CA TYR A 284 9.01 -13.10 16.08
C TYR A 284 8.25 -13.61 17.29
N PHE A 285 7.24 -14.48 17.08
CA PHE A 285 6.45 -15.12 18.13
C PHE A 285 6.85 -16.58 18.40
N GLY A 286 7.94 -17.09 17.81
CA GLY A 286 8.37 -18.48 17.97
C GLY A 286 7.39 -19.50 17.37
N LEU A 287 6.49 -19.07 16.48
CA LEU A 287 5.49 -19.92 15.82
C LEU A 287 6.06 -20.66 14.60
N ASN A 288 7.13 -20.13 14.01
CA ASN A 288 7.91 -20.75 12.94
C ASN A 288 9.39 -20.82 13.36
N PRO A 289 10.16 -21.80 12.83
CA PRO A 289 11.60 -21.84 13.03
C PRO A 289 12.29 -20.65 12.36
N THR A 290 13.34 -20.15 12.99
CA THR A 290 14.25 -19.18 12.38
C THR A 290 15.14 -19.86 11.34
N SER A 291 15.67 -19.08 10.39
CA SER A 291 16.58 -19.59 9.34
C SER A 291 17.78 -20.34 9.90
N ASP A 292 18.28 -19.94 11.08
CA ASP A 292 19.42 -20.56 11.77
C ASP A 292 19.05 -21.87 12.51
N SER A 293 17.77 -22.05 12.84
CA SER A 293 17.26 -23.24 13.55
C SER A 293 16.62 -24.27 12.60
N ALA A 294 16.59 -23.98 11.29
CA ALA A 294 16.01 -24.85 10.27
C ALA A 294 16.90 -26.07 10.01
N SER A 295 17.00 -26.99 10.98
CA SER A 295 17.47 -28.35 10.75
C SER A 295 16.38 -29.11 10.00
N VAL A 296 16.27 -28.87 8.69
CA VAL A 296 15.33 -29.58 7.82
C VAL A 296 15.76 -31.04 7.73
N GLN A 297 15.10 -31.92 8.49
CA GLN A 297 14.95 -33.30 8.05
C GLN A 297 13.85 -33.32 6.99
N PRO A 298 14.16 -33.64 5.72
CA PRO A 298 13.15 -33.68 4.67
C PRO A 298 12.14 -34.79 4.98
N GLY A 299 10.85 -34.45 5.11
CA GLY A 299 9.77 -35.43 5.07
C GLY A 299 8.95 -35.64 6.35
N VAL A 300 9.22 -34.95 7.47
CA VAL A 300 8.34 -34.97 8.64
C VAL A 300 7.55 -33.67 8.72
N PRO A 301 6.21 -33.67 8.58
CA PRO A 301 5.39 -32.48 8.80
C PRO A 301 5.55 -32.01 10.24
N GLU A 302 5.91 -30.74 10.45
CA GLU A 302 5.86 -30.16 11.79
C GLU A 302 4.44 -30.29 12.36
N PRO A 303 4.30 -30.66 13.65
CA PRO A 303 2.99 -30.79 14.28
C PRO A 303 2.26 -29.43 14.27
N LEU A 304 0.94 -29.45 14.08
CA LEU A 304 0.10 -28.25 14.21
C LEU A 304 0.34 -27.64 15.60
N LEU A 305 0.27 -26.30 15.68
CA LEU A 305 0.38 -25.61 16.96
C LEU A 305 -0.73 -26.08 17.92
N ASP A 306 -0.33 -26.66 19.04
CA ASP A 306 -1.20 -26.84 20.20
C ASP A 306 -1.22 -25.54 21.00
N HIS A 307 -2.29 -24.75 20.83
CA HIS A 307 -2.42 -23.43 21.45
C HIS A 307 -2.47 -23.47 22.99
N THR A 308 -2.60 -24.65 23.60
CA THR A 308 -2.58 -24.84 25.07
C THR A 308 -1.17 -25.04 25.63
N LYS A 309 -0.16 -25.15 24.76
CA LYS A 309 1.25 -25.32 25.15
C LYS A 309 2.07 -24.10 24.72
N PRO A 310 3.18 -23.82 25.41
CA PRO A 310 4.16 -22.83 24.94
C PRO A 310 4.66 -23.17 23.53
N VAL A 311 4.97 -22.14 22.76
CA VAL A 311 5.47 -22.31 21.40
C VAL A 311 6.80 -23.07 21.36
N PRO A 312 7.05 -23.88 20.31
CA PRO A 312 8.19 -24.79 20.28
C PRO A 312 9.50 -24.11 19.89
N HIS A 313 9.46 -22.94 19.24
CA HIS A 313 10.66 -22.23 18.77
C HIS A 313 10.99 -21.02 19.64
N ALA A 314 12.26 -20.62 19.60
CA ALA A 314 12.68 -19.37 20.19
C ALA A 314 12.06 -18.18 19.44
N PHE A 315 11.74 -17.11 20.16
CA PHE A 315 11.23 -15.86 19.60
C PHE A 315 12.38 -15.16 18.87
N ASP A 316 12.27 -14.95 17.55
CA ASP A 316 13.33 -14.32 16.77
C ASP A 316 13.57 -12.88 17.24
N GLN A 317 14.85 -12.53 17.50
CA GLN A 317 15.32 -11.20 17.91
C GLN A 317 14.65 -10.54 19.14
N GLU A 318 13.66 -11.20 19.74
CA GLU A 318 12.88 -10.76 20.89
C GLU A 318 12.46 -9.27 20.82
N PRO A 319 11.75 -8.84 19.76
CA PRO A 319 11.41 -7.44 19.55
C PRO A 319 10.32 -6.94 20.52
N ILE A 320 10.21 -5.62 20.62
CA ILE A 320 9.05 -4.95 21.18
C ILE A 320 8.16 -4.51 20.03
N LEU A 321 6.93 -5.02 20.01
CA LEU A 321 5.92 -4.62 19.04
C LEU A 321 5.16 -3.41 19.57
N ILE A 322 5.02 -2.39 18.73
CA ILE A 322 4.31 -1.16 19.05
C ILE A 322 3.26 -0.92 17.96
N ALA A 323 2.01 -1.21 18.26
CA ALA A 323 0.89 -0.84 17.41
C ALA A 323 0.54 0.63 17.61
N ILE A 324 0.25 1.32 16.51
CA ILE A 324 -0.15 2.74 16.50
C ILE A 324 -1.43 2.91 15.71
N ASP A 325 -2.25 3.86 16.14
CA ASP A 325 -3.43 4.34 15.43
C ASP A 325 -3.63 5.84 15.72
N VAL A 326 -4.05 6.60 14.72
CA VAL A 326 -4.26 8.05 14.86
C VAL A 326 -5.62 8.48 14.32
N GLU A 327 -6.40 9.09 15.20
CA GLU A 327 -7.63 9.77 14.81
C GLU A 327 -7.39 11.26 14.56
N ALA A 328 -7.89 11.73 13.42
CA ALA A 328 -7.84 13.13 13.03
C ALA A 328 -9.25 13.67 12.78
N TYR A 329 -9.44 14.96 13.03
CA TYR A 329 -10.72 15.60 12.85
C TYR A 329 -11.16 15.55 11.38
N GLU A 330 -12.42 15.18 11.13
CA GLU A 330 -12.94 14.94 9.78
C GLU A 330 -13.03 16.21 8.90
N HIS A 331 -12.99 17.40 9.50
CA HIS A 331 -13.01 18.67 8.79
C HIS A 331 -11.63 19.34 8.72
N PRO A 332 -11.32 20.08 7.64
CA PRO A 332 -10.13 20.92 7.57
C PRO A 332 -10.00 21.82 8.81
N PRO A 333 -8.81 21.94 9.42
CA PRO A 333 -7.49 21.52 8.92
C PRO A 333 -7.08 20.08 9.25
N ARG A 334 -8.02 19.17 9.59
CA ARG A 334 -7.75 17.77 9.95
C ARG A 334 -6.74 17.61 11.09
N MET A 335 -6.99 18.35 12.16
CA MET A 335 -6.17 18.31 13.37
C MET A 335 -6.21 16.92 14.01
N ILE A 336 -5.04 16.39 14.39
CA ILE A 336 -4.92 15.12 15.13
C ILE A 336 -5.58 15.30 16.50
N THR A 337 -6.57 14.48 16.82
CA THR A 337 -7.34 14.57 18.06
C THR A 337 -6.89 13.53 19.07
N GLU A 338 -6.55 12.33 18.62
CA GLU A 338 -6.28 11.17 19.47
C GLU A 338 -5.18 10.31 18.86
N ILE A 339 -4.39 9.68 19.71
CA ILE A 339 -3.31 8.77 19.32
C ILE A 339 -3.38 7.55 20.23
N GLY A 340 -3.49 6.38 19.62
CA GLY A 340 -3.38 5.09 20.26
C GLY A 340 -1.98 4.54 20.17
N VAL A 341 -1.53 3.93 21.26
CA VAL A 341 -0.30 3.13 21.27
C VAL A 341 -0.57 1.85 22.06
N ALA A 342 -0.30 0.69 21.47
CA ALA A 342 -0.35 -0.57 22.19
C ALA A 342 1.01 -1.27 22.10
N THR A 343 1.58 -1.66 23.23
CA THR A 343 2.92 -2.24 23.30
C THR A 343 2.88 -3.67 23.79
N LEU A 344 3.64 -4.55 23.14
CA LEU A 344 3.83 -5.95 23.51
C LEU A 344 5.32 -6.27 23.48
N ASP A 345 5.89 -6.68 24.61
CA ASP A 345 7.26 -7.21 24.66
C ASP A 345 7.19 -8.72 24.50
N THR A 346 7.83 -9.28 23.46
CA THR A 346 7.79 -10.72 23.21
C THR A 346 8.47 -11.53 24.32
N ARG A 347 9.34 -10.92 25.12
CA ARG A 347 9.94 -11.58 26.30
C ARG A 347 8.91 -11.91 27.36
N ASP A 348 7.85 -11.10 27.49
CA ASP A 348 6.77 -11.33 28.44
C ASP A 348 5.94 -12.58 28.09
N LEU A 349 6.06 -13.10 26.86
CA LEU A 349 5.32 -14.26 26.35
C LEU A 349 6.07 -15.59 26.48
N LYS A 350 7.35 -15.57 26.87
CA LYS A 350 8.18 -16.77 26.93
C LYS A 350 7.63 -17.78 27.94
N GLY A 351 7.43 -19.01 27.48
CA GLY A 351 6.89 -20.09 28.31
C GLY A 351 5.39 -19.97 28.58
N ILE A 352 4.70 -18.99 27.99
CA ILE A 352 3.25 -18.83 28.07
C ILE A 352 2.63 -19.39 26.80
N ALA A 353 1.62 -20.24 26.96
CA ALA A 353 0.84 -20.73 25.83
C ALA A 353 0.04 -19.59 25.18
N PRO A 354 -0.08 -19.52 23.84
CA PRO A 354 -0.79 -18.43 23.17
C PRO A 354 -2.29 -18.41 23.47
N GLY A 355 -2.89 -19.56 23.75
CA GLY A 355 -4.34 -19.71 23.79
C GLY A 355 -4.97 -19.62 22.41
N GLU A 356 -6.25 -19.96 22.33
CA GLU A 356 -7.02 -19.86 21.09
C GLU A 356 -6.95 -18.44 20.52
N ASN A 357 -6.60 -18.31 19.24
CA ASN A 357 -6.42 -17.03 18.53
C ASN A 357 -5.52 -16.02 19.27
N GLY A 358 -4.59 -16.49 20.11
CA GLY A 358 -3.66 -15.64 20.87
C GLY A 358 -4.25 -14.98 22.12
N ARG A 359 -5.45 -15.39 22.59
CA ARG A 359 -6.16 -14.76 23.73
C ARG A 359 -5.36 -14.68 25.04
N GLU A 360 -4.47 -15.63 25.31
CA GLU A 360 -3.65 -15.58 26.53
C GLU A 360 -2.52 -14.55 26.40
N TRP A 361 -1.92 -14.43 25.22
CA TRP A 361 -0.90 -13.42 24.94
C TRP A 361 -1.47 -11.99 24.87
N GLN A 362 -2.73 -11.83 24.48
CA GLN A 362 -3.41 -10.51 24.47
C GLN A 362 -3.37 -9.82 25.85
N LYS A 363 -3.33 -10.58 26.95
CA LYS A 363 -3.30 -10.07 28.34
C LYS A 363 -2.00 -9.32 28.68
N PHE A 364 -0.96 -9.47 27.89
CA PHE A 364 0.34 -8.81 28.08
C PHE A 364 0.45 -7.48 27.31
N ILE A 365 -0.58 -7.11 26.55
CA ILE A 365 -0.60 -5.88 25.77
C ILE A 365 -0.85 -4.69 26.69
N ARG A 366 -0.01 -3.66 26.55
CA ARG A 366 -0.09 -2.41 27.29
C ARG A 366 -0.61 -1.30 26.39
N GLY A 367 -1.89 -0.97 26.53
CA GLY A 367 -2.55 0.10 25.79
C GLY A 367 -2.37 1.48 26.42
N ARG A 368 -2.20 2.51 25.60
CA ARG A 368 -2.26 3.92 25.95
C ARG A 368 -3.13 4.67 24.96
N HIS A 369 -3.86 5.64 25.49
CA HIS A 369 -4.72 6.50 24.69
C HIS A 369 -4.43 7.97 25.00
N LEU A 370 -3.79 8.65 24.07
CA LEU A 370 -3.42 10.07 24.21
C LEU A 370 -4.45 10.93 23.49
N ARG A 371 -4.99 11.93 24.18
CA ARG A 371 -5.91 12.92 23.61
C ARG A 371 -5.28 14.30 23.65
N ILE A 372 -5.32 15.00 22.53
CA ILE A 372 -4.77 16.35 22.45
C ILE A 372 -5.67 17.31 23.22
N ALA A 373 -5.14 17.89 24.30
CA ALA A 373 -5.92 18.67 25.27
C ALA A 373 -6.67 19.84 24.62
N GLU A 374 -6.00 20.55 23.69
CA GLU A 374 -6.55 21.66 22.93
C GLU A 374 -7.72 21.25 22.02
N TYR A 375 -7.76 19.97 21.63
CA TYR A 375 -8.74 19.44 20.68
C TYR A 375 -9.76 18.49 21.30
N LYS A 376 -9.80 18.36 22.64
CA LYS A 376 -10.72 17.48 23.39
C LYS A 376 -12.20 17.57 22.98
N ARG A 377 -12.63 18.76 22.53
CA ARG A 377 -14.03 19.03 22.13
C ARG A 377 -14.38 18.59 20.71
N TYR A 378 -13.39 18.33 19.86
CA TYR A 378 -13.60 17.91 18.48
C TYR A 378 -13.84 16.41 18.46
N LYS A 379 -14.98 16.00 17.88
CA LYS A 379 -15.39 14.60 17.78
C LYS A 379 -15.93 14.35 16.37
N ASN A 380 -15.46 13.29 15.73
CA ASN A 380 -15.95 12.87 14.42
C ASN A 380 -17.39 12.33 14.55
N ARG A 381 -18.26 12.75 13.63
CA ARG A 381 -19.69 12.36 13.63
C ARG A 381 -20.24 12.08 12.24
N ARG A 382 -19.66 12.68 11.18
CA ARG A 382 -20.26 12.70 9.85
C ARG A 382 -20.04 11.41 9.08
N TRP A 383 -18.82 10.86 9.12
CA TRP A 383 -18.47 9.67 8.34
C TRP A 383 -18.49 8.42 9.19
N VAL A 384 -17.95 8.52 10.40
CA VAL A 384 -18.05 7.51 11.44
C VAL A 384 -18.15 8.23 12.79
N LYS A 385 -18.94 7.68 13.72
CA LYS A 385 -19.09 8.23 15.06
C LYS A 385 -17.89 7.80 15.91
N GLY A 386 -17.03 8.75 16.26
CA GLY A 386 -15.90 8.48 17.16
C GLY A 386 -16.33 8.24 18.61
N CYS A 387 -15.55 7.45 19.35
CA CYS A 387 -15.78 7.09 20.76
C CYS A 387 -14.63 7.54 21.69
N PRO A 388 -14.26 8.83 21.69
CA PRO A 388 -13.02 9.31 22.31
C PRO A 388 -12.98 9.24 23.84
N ASP A 389 -14.13 9.03 24.47
CA ASP A 389 -14.25 8.98 25.93
C ASP A 389 -14.32 7.53 26.46
N ALA A 390 -14.32 6.52 25.58
CA ALA A 390 -14.50 5.11 25.92
C ALA A 390 -13.24 4.29 25.59
N PHE A 391 -12.16 4.54 26.34
CA PHE A 391 -10.95 3.71 26.25
C PHE A 391 -11.09 2.50 27.17
N GLU A 392 -11.14 1.29 26.59
CA GLU A 392 -11.43 0.05 27.30
C GLU A 392 -10.24 -0.50 28.09
N PHE A 393 -9.03 -0.08 27.73
CA PHE A 393 -7.78 -0.65 28.26
C PHE A 393 -7.07 0.27 29.27
N GLY A 394 -7.79 1.24 29.85
CA GLY A 394 -7.25 2.12 30.87
C GLY A 394 -7.94 3.48 30.94
N THR A 395 -7.15 4.54 31.17
CA THR A 395 -7.65 5.92 31.22
C THR A 395 -6.97 6.77 30.17
N SER A 396 -7.75 7.55 29.42
CA SER A 396 -7.24 8.48 28.42
C SER A 396 -6.37 9.57 29.05
N GLU A 397 -5.19 9.79 28.49
CA GLU A 397 -4.23 10.80 28.92
C GLU A 397 -4.40 12.08 28.11
N PHE A 398 -4.61 13.22 28.77
CA PHE A 398 -4.73 14.51 28.09
C PHE A 398 -3.36 15.18 27.97
N VAL A 399 -2.85 15.27 26.74
CA VAL A 399 -1.51 15.79 26.45
C VAL A 399 -1.63 17.13 25.73
N PRO A 400 -0.97 18.21 26.20
CA PRO A 400 -0.88 19.45 25.45
C PRO A 400 -0.18 19.22 24.11
N LYS A 401 -0.69 19.79 23.02
CA LYS A 401 -0.16 19.63 21.65
C LYS A 401 1.36 19.84 21.56
N LYS A 402 1.88 20.83 22.29
CA LYS A 402 3.33 21.13 22.34
C LYS A 402 4.19 20.00 22.92
N ASN A 403 3.59 19.11 23.72
CA ASN A 403 4.27 18.02 24.41
C ASN A 403 4.03 16.65 23.74
N THR A 404 3.18 16.59 22.71
CA THR A 404 2.79 15.34 22.04
C THR A 404 4.00 14.61 21.46
N ALA A 405 4.88 15.30 20.75
CA ALA A 405 6.08 14.68 20.16
C ALA A 405 6.99 14.04 21.22
N ALA A 406 7.16 14.69 22.37
CA ALA A 406 7.95 14.17 23.47
C ALA A 406 7.29 12.94 24.13
N HIS A 407 5.98 12.99 24.37
CA HIS A 407 5.22 11.86 24.95
C HIS A 407 5.24 10.65 24.01
N LEU A 408 5.00 10.87 22.71
CA LEU A 408 5.09 9.80 21.72
C LEU A 408 6.50 9.22 21.66
N SER A 409 7.53 10.07 21.65
CA SER A 409 8.91 9.62 21.65
C SER A 409 9.26 8.75 22.86
N SER A 410 8.65 8.97 24.02
CA SER A 410 8.83 8.11 25.20
C SER A 410 8.17 6.74 25.07
N CYS A 411 7.13 6.57 24.25
CA CYS A 411 6.52 5.25 24.00
C CYS A 411 7.49 4.29 23.30
N PHE A 412 8.49 4.81 22.59
CA PHE A 412 9.50 4.04 21.86
C PHE A 412 10.81 3.86 22.65
N ARG A 413 10.78 4.05 23.97
CA ARG A 413 11.93 3.92 24.87
C ARG A 413 11.51 3.19 26.14
N GLU A 414 12.46 2.58 26.83
CA GLU A 414 12.22 1.97 28.14
C GLU A 414 11.48 2.94 29.09
N PRO A 415 10.41 2.51 29.78
CA PRO A 415 9.91 1.13 29.95
C PRO A 415 8.90 0.66 28.88
N TYR A 416 8.83 1.31 27.71
CA TYR A 416 7.96 0.96 26.59
C TYR A 416 6.48 0.86 27.00
N SER A 417 5.98 1.95 27.59
CA SER A 417 4.64 2.04 28.19
C SER A 417 4.41 1.12 29.41
N GLY A 418 5.44 0.46 29.93
CA GLY A 418 5.41 -0.24 31.22
C GLY A 418 5.29 0.73 32.41
N GLY A 419 4.64 0.29 33.48
CA GLY A 419 4.64 1.03 34.74
C GLY A 419 6.04 1.06 35.37
N GLN A 420 6.35 2.10 36.15
CA GLN A 420 7.63 2.21 36.88
C GLN A 420 7.89 1.06 37.88
N ASN A 421 6.86 0.25 38.19
CA ASN A 421 6.91 -0.91 39.07
C ASN A 421 6.88 -2.25 38.32
N ALA A 422 7.02 -2.27 36.99
CA ALA A 422 7.20 -3.51 36.27
C ALA A 422 8.58 -4.06 36.65
N ASN A 423 8.62 -5.00 37.58
CA ASN A 423 9.78 -5.83 37.88
C ASN A 423 10.15 -6.62 36.63
N HIS A 424 10.79 -5.96 35.67
CA HIS A 424 11.51 -6.63 34.61
C HIS A 424 12.55 -7.51 35.31
N PRO A 425 12.73 -8.79 34.95
CA PRO A 425 13.74 -9.65 35.58
C PRO A 425 15.19 -9.14 35.39
N SER A 426 15.40 -8.05 34.62
CA SER A 426 16.65 -7.30 34.55
C SER A 426 16.82 -6.25 35.67
N SER A 427 15.77 -5.89 36.40
CA SER A 427 15.83 -5.07 37.63
C SER A 427 15.89 -5.96 38.87
N THR A 428 16.79 -6.94 38.88
CA THR A 428 17.20 -7.53 40.15
C THR A 428 18.22 -6.57 40.77
N THR A 429 17.79 -5.75 41.74
CA THR A 429 18.71 -5.19 42.73
C THR A 429 19.33 -6.36 43.50
N ASN A 430 20.40 -6.90 42.94
CA ASN A 430 21.19 -7.96 43.54
C ASN A 430 21.91 -7.35 44.74
N THR A 431 21.33 -7.50 45.93
CA THR A 431 22.03 -7.26 47.20
C THR A 431 22.96 -8.45 47.45
N ASN A 432 23.95 -8.62 46.57
CA ASN A 432 25.11 -9.45 46.83
C ASN A 432 26.35 -8.66 46.42
N ASN A 433 27.11 -8.28 47.45
CA ASN A 433 28.46 -7.74 47.34
C ASN A 433 29.31 -8.64 46.45
N ASN A 434 29.50 -8.25 45.19
CA ASN A 434 30.74 -8.46 44.45
C ASN A 434 30.81 -7.47 43.29
N ASN A 435 31.87 -6.68 43.30
CA ASN A 435 32.12 -5.55 42.41
C ASN A 435 32.12 -5.96 40.93
N ASN A 436 31.02 -5.70 40.22
CA ASN A 436 31.05 -5.34 38.79
C ASN A 436 29.79 -4.54 38.40
N PRO A 437 29.89 -3.23 38.08
CA PRO A 437 28.73 -2.40 37.74
C PRO A 437 28.44 -2.51 36.24
N THR A 438 27.74 -3.57 35.83
CA THR A 438 27.20 -3.74 34.47
C THR A 438 25.71 -4.03 34.63
N SER A 439 24.77 -3.08 34.61
CA SER A 439 24.48 -2.10 33.56
C SER A 439 23.67 -0.93 34.16
N LEU A 440 24.15 0.31 33.99
CA LEU A 440 23.45 1.56 34.32
C LEU A 440 22.77 2.20 33.09
N TRP A 441 22.72 1.49 31.96
CA TRP A 441 22.26 2.03 30.67
C TRP A 441 21.00 1.32 30.18
N PRO A 442 20.00 2.06 29.65
CA PRO A 442 18.78 1.46 29.09
C PRO A 442 19.12 0.44 28.01
N GLU A 443 18.52 -0.75 28.11
CA GLU A 443 18.74 -1.81 27.13
C GLU A 443 18.18 -1.36 25.78
N HIS A 444 19.01 -1.37 24.73
CA HIS A 444 18.55 -1.03 23.38
C HIS A 444 17.84 -2.25 22.78
N ARG A 445 16.50 -2.22 22.73
CA ARG A 445 15.66 -3.29 22.19
C ARG A 445 15.28 -3.03 20.72
N ASN A 446 15.17 -4.10 19.94
CA ASN A 446 14.63 -4.06 18.59
C ASN A 446 13.13 -3.75 18.62
N LEU A 447 12.66 -2.95 17.67
CA LEU A 447 11.28 -2.48 17.57
C LEU A 447 10.64 -2.97 16.28
N ILE A 448 9.36 -3.28 16.36
CA ILE A 448 8.48 -3.52 15.22
C ILE A 448 7.28 -2.61 15.35
N ILE A 449 6.94 -1.89 14.28
CA ILE A 449 5.73 -1.06 14.25
C ILE A 449 4.60 -1.85 13.62
N VAL A 450 3.44 -1.85 14.27
CA VAL A 450 2.24 -2.54 13.78
C VAL A 450 1.16 -1.51 13.45
N GLY A 451 0.42 -1.73 12.37
CA GLY A 451 -0.73 -0.88 12.02
C GLY A 451 -1.84 -1.62 11.29
N HIS A 452 -2.89 -0.87 10.99
CA HIS A 452 -4.02 -1.28 10.16
C HIS A 452 -4.23 -0.19 9.10
N ASP A 453 -3.56 -0.31 7.95
CA ASP A 453 -3.21 0.80 7.05
C ASP A 453 -2.15 1.77 7.62
N LEU A 454 -1.01 1.19 8.03
CA LEU A 454 0.09 1.87 8.73
C LEU A 454 0.65 3.08 7.95
N SER A 455 0.50 3.09 6.63
CA SER A 455 0.96 4.17 5.76
C SER A 455 0.29 5.51 6.08
N GLN A 456 -0.96 5.49 6.53
CA GLN A 456 -1.69 6.70 6.93
C GLN A 456 -1.18 7.23 8.26
N ASP A 457 -1.04 6.36 9.28
CA ASP A 457 -0.59 6.76 10.61
C ASP A 457 0.82 7.34 10.61
N ILE A 458 1.74 6.74 9.86
CA ILE A 458 3.11 7.27 9.80
C ILE A 458 3.13 8.72 9.28
N LYS A 459 2.26 9.09 8.33
CA LYS A 459 2.17 10.49 7.85
C LYS A 459 1.70 11.44 8.95
N TYR A 460 0.78 11.00 9.80
CA TYR A 460 0.36 11.79 10.96
C TYR A 460 1.50 11.97 11.97
N PHE A 461 2.26 10.90 12.26
CA PHE A 461 3.44 11.00 13.13
C PHE A 461 4.51 11.94 12.55
N GLU A 462 4.78 11.87 11.24
CA GLU A 462 5.69 12.80 10.55
C GLU A 462 5.21 14.26 10.66
N SER A 463 3.89 14.50 10.53
CA SER A 463 3.31 15.85 10.72
C SER A 463 3.45 16.39 12.15
N MET A 464 3.62 15.50 13.14
CA MET A 464 3.91 15.84 14.53
C MET A 464 5.41 15.91 14.81
N ASN A 465 6.26 15.81 13.79
CA ASN A 465 7.72 15.82 13.89
C ASN A 465 8.26 14.66 14.75
N VAL A 466 7.61 13.49 14.67
CA VAL A 466 8.07 12.24 15.28
C VAL A 466 8.52 11.29 14.17
N GLU A 467 9.82 11.07 14.08
CA GLU A 467 10.39 10.13 13.11
C GLU A 467 10.23 8.68 13.59
N ILE A 468 9.49 7.89 12.82
CA ILE A 468 9.37 6.44 13.02
C ILE A 468 10.38 5.70 12.15
N ARG A 469 10.41 6.01 10.84
CA ARG A 469 11.14 5.24 9.82
C ARG A 469 12.66 5.22 9.98
N ASN A 470 13.26 6.27 10.53
CA ASN A 470 14.72 6.42 10.62
C ASN A 470 15.31 5.90 11.95
N ARG A 471 14.55 5.11 12.72
CA ARG A 471 15.01 4.58 14.00
C ARG A 471 15.98 3.41 13.77
N ARG A 472 17.20 3.52 14.31
CA ARG A 472 18.26 2.51 14.15
C ARG A 472 17.89 1.12 14.68
N ASN A 473 16.98 1.05 15.64
CA ASN A 473 16.50 -0.19 16.24
C ASN A 473 15.13 -0.64 15.69
N LEU A 474 14.60 0.00 14.65
CA LEU A 474 13.43 -0.48 13.94
C LEU A 474 13.86 -1.59 12.97
N ILE A 475 13.43 -2.82 13.22
CA ILE A 475 13.84 -3.98 12.42
C ILE A 475 12.78 -4.42 11.40
N ASP A 476 11.51 -4.09 11.63
CA ASP A 476 10.41 -4.44 10.73
C ASP A 476 9.16 -3.55 10.94
N THR A 477 8.21 -3.62 10.01
CA THR A 477 6.87 -3.04 10.10
C THR A 477 5.82 -4.04 9.63
N LEU A 478 4.77 -4.24 10.41
CA LEU A 478 3.67 -5.18 10.13
C LEU A 478 2.37 -4.43 9.91
N ASP A 479 1.61 -4.79 8.87
CA ASP A 479 0.29 -4.24 8.60
C ASP A 479 -0.74 -5.37 8.56
N THR A 480 -1.77 -5.26 9.40
CA THR A 480 -2.77 -6.31 9.55
C THR A 480 -3.66 -6.47 8.31
N ILE A 481 -3.82 -5.45 7.47
CA ILE A 481 -4.58 -5.56 6.22
C ILE A 481 -3.94 -6.56 5.25
N PRO A 482 -2.68 -6.38 4.82
CA PRO A 482 -2.03 -7.38 3.98
C PRO A 482 -1.85 -8.71 4.71
N LEU A 483 -1.50 -8.74 6.00
CA LEU A 483 -1.39 -10.03 6.70
C LEU A 483 -2.69 -10.84 6.68
N PHE A 484 -3.83 -10.20 6.91
CA PHE A 484 -5.14 -10.87 6.88
C PHE A 484 -5.53 -11.32 5.47
N LYS A 485 -5.28 -10.50 4.44
CA LYS A 485 -5.50 -10.89 3.04
C LYS A 485 -4.73 -12.14 2.65
N HIS A 486 -3.48 -12.24 3.11
CA HIS A 486 -2.68 -13.44 2.85
C HIS A 486 -3.30 -14.65 3.56
N TYR A 487 -3.68 -14.48 4.82
CA TYR A 487 -4.30 -15.54 5.62
C TYR A 487 -5.63 -16.06 5.04
N THR A 488 -6.50 -15.17 4.55
CA THR A 488 -7.79 -15.59 3.95
C THR A 488 -7.72 -15.94 2.47
N GLY A 489 -6.70 -15.45 1.74
CA GLY A 489 -6.64 -15.50 0.29
C GLY A 489 -7.49 -14.41 -0.41
N ASP A 490 -8.10 -13.50 0.36
CA ASP A 490 -8.97 -12.46 -0.20
C ASP A 490 -8.18 -11.31 -0.83
N SER A 491 -8.70 -10.79 -1.94
CA SER A 491 -8.14 -9.61 -2.61
C SER A 491 -8.56 -8.29 -1.95
N GLN A 492 -9.72 -8.27 -1.27
CA GLN A 492 -10.31 -7.06 -0.69
C GLN A 492 -9.75 -6.73 0.69
N ALA A 493 -9.61 -5.44 0.99
CA ALA A 493 -9.19 -5.00 2.32
C ALA A 493 -10.33 -5.21 3.32
N SER A 494 -9.99 -5.79 4.48
CA SER A 494 -10.92 -5.97 5.60
C SER A 494 -10.68 -4.90 6.63
N SER A 495 -11.74 -4.27 7.13
CA SER A 495 -11.65 -3.36 8.26
C SER A 495 -11.28 -4.11 9.53
N LEU A 496 -10.69 -3.41 10.50
CA LEU A 496 -10.24 -3.99 11.77
C LEU A 496 -11.36 -4.79 12.46
N GLY A 497 -12.57 -4.21 12.56
CA GLY A 497 -13.72 -4.90 13.14
C GLY A 497 -14.12 -6.19 12.41
N LYS A 498 -13.94 -6.27 11.07
CA LYS A 498 -14.19 -7.51 10.31
C LYS A 498 -13.14 -8.59 10.61
N ILE A 499 -11.87 -8.19 10.77
CA ILE A 499 -10.78 -9.11 11.12
C ILE A 499 -11.04 -9.67 12.52
N LEU A 500 -11.38 -8.83 13.50
CA LEU A 500 -11.67 -9.26 14.86
C LEU A 500 -12.86 -10.22 14.91
N LEU A 501 -13.96 -9.87 14.21
CA LEU A 501 -15.14 -10.72 14.11
C LEU A 501 -14.81 -12.09 13.47
N HIS A 502 -13.93 -12.13 12.46
CA HIS A 502 -13.52 -13.38 11.83
C HIS A 502 -12.89 -14.37 12.83
N PHE A 503 -12.13 -13.87 13.80
CA PHE A 503 -11.50 -14.68 14.85
C PHE A 503 -12.33 -14.76 16.14
N ASP A 504 -13.61 -14.37 16.09
CA ASP A 504 -14.52 -14.32 17.24
C ASP A 504 -13.98 -13.46 18.40
N LEU A 505 -13.23 -12.41 18.08
CA LEU A 505 -12.68 -11.47 19.05
C LEU A 505 -13.65 -10.31 19.26
N GLU A 506 -14.08 -10.13 20.51
CA GLU A 506 -14.92 -8.99 20.88
C GLU A 506 -14.16 -7.67 20.71
N SER A 507 -14.80 -6.72 20.05
CA SER A 507 -14.29 -5.36 19.89
C SER A 507 -15.36 -4.34 20.24
N TRP A 508 -15.05 -3.52 21.24
CA TRP A 508 -15.94 -2.50 21.77
C TRP A 508 -15.34 -1.13 21.49
N ASN A 509 -16.19 -0.16 21.14
CA ASN A 509 -15.77 1.23 20.99
C ASN A 509 -14.61 1.43 19.98
N LEU A 510 -14.71 0.79 18.81
CA LEU A 510 -13.90 1.13 17.62
C LEU A 510 -14.05 2.63 17.30
N HIS A 511 -13.04 3.24 16.65
CA HIS A 511 -12.91 4.68 16.48
C HIS A 511 -12.58 5.42 17.79
N ASN A 512 -11.83 4.71 18.63
CA ASN A 512 -11.06 5.25 19.75
C ASN A 512 -9.64 4.78 19.49
N ALA A 513 -8.73 5.70 19.19
CA ALA A 513 -7.41 5.33 18.71
C ALA A 513 -6.67 4.36 19.65
N GLY A 514 -6.84 4.53 20.97
CA GLY A 514 -6.27 3.62 21.96
C GLY A 514 -6.80 2.19 21.87
N ASN A 515 -8.12 2.03 21.72
CA ASN A 515 -8.74 0.72 21.50
C ASN A 515 -8.28 0.12 20.17
N ASP A 516 -8.30 0.92 19.10
CA ASP A 516 -7.95 0.46 17.74
C ASP A 516 -6.49 0.00 17.66
N ALA A 517 -5.56 0.66 18.37
CA ALA A 517 -4.18 0.17 18.49
C ALA A 517 -4.08 -1.17 19.23
N VAL A 518 -4.83 -1.37 20.32
CA VAL A 518 -4.84 -2.65 21.07
C VAL A 518 -5.47 -3.75 20.22
N TYR A 519 -6.60 -3.47 19.58
CA TYR A 519 -7.29 -4.41 18.71
C TYR A 519 -6.48 -4.74 17.45
N THR A 520 -5.69 -3.81 16.93
CA THR A 520 -4.72 -4.09 15.86
C THR A 520 -3.71 -5.15 16.31
N MET A 521 -3.21 -5.06 17.55
CA MET A 521 -2.34 -6.09 18.11
C MET A 521 -3.07 -7.42 18.33
N HIS A 522 -4.34 -7.40 18.77
CA HIS A 522 -5.16 -8.61 18.88
C HIS A 522 -5.31 -9.30 17.52
N ALA A 523 -5.61 -8.54 16.48
CA ALA A 523 -5.73 -9.03 15.10
C ALA A 523 -4.42 -9.66 14.61
N LEU A 524 -3.27 -9.00 14.83
CA LEU A 524 -1.97 -9.55 14.48
C LEU A 524 -1.73 -10.91 15.16
N LEU A 525 -1.93 -11.00 16.48
CA LEU A 525 -1.74 -12.23 17.24
C LEU A 525 -2.66 -13.34 16.74
N ALA A 526 -3.93 -13.03 16.48
CA ALA A 526 -4.89 -14.00 15.96
C ALA A 526 -4.47 -14.52 14.58
N ILE A 527 -4.11 -13.63 13.65
CA ILE A 527 -3.62 -14.02 12.32
C ILE A 527 -2.43 -14.98 12.45
N CYS A 528 -1.42 -14.63 13.24
CA CYS A 528 -0.22 -15.44 13.38
C CYS A 528 -0.48 -16.80 14.06
N VAL A 529 -1.20 -16.81 15.19
CA VAL A 529 -1.47 -18.03 15.97
C VAL A 529 -2.37 -18.99 15.19
N THR A 530 -3.43 -18.49 14.55
CA THR A 530 -4.34 -19.33 13.76
C THR A 530 -3.67 -19.84 12.50
N SER A 531 -2.83 -19.03 11.82
CA SER A 531 -2.04 -19.51 10.66
C SER A 531 -1.12 -20.68 11.04
N ALA A 532 -0.48 -20.61 12.22
CA ALA A 532 0.35 -21.70 12.74
C ALA A 532 -0.47 -22.94 13.10
N GLY A 533 -1.68 -22.74 13.63
CA GLY A 533 -2.61 -23.81 14.00
C GLY A 533 -3.19 -24.55 12.80
N GLU A 534 -3.53 -23.86 11.71
CA GLU A 534 -4.25 -24.47 10.58
C GLU A 534 -3.35 -25.07 9.48
N ARG A 535 -2.01 -24.90 9.57
CA ARG A 535 -1.09 -25.14 8.44
C ARG A 535 -1.55 -24.45 7.14
N ARG A 536 -2.28 -23.33 7.23
CA ARG A 536 -2.35 -22.39 6.11
C ARG A 536 -0.97 -21.80 6.02
N GLY A 537 -0.10 -22.48 5.27
CA GLY A 537 1.24 -21.98 5.05
C GLY A 537 1.10 -20.58 4.48
N LEU A 538 1.61 -19.58 5.18
CA LEU A 538 2.09 -18.36 4.55
C LEU A 538 3.39 -18.67 3.75
N ARG A 539 3.51 -19.93 3.28
CA ARG A 539 4.51 -20.41 2.35
C ARG A 539 3.91 -20.19 0.98
N TRP A 540 4.50 -19.25 0.25
CA TRP A 540 4.42 -19.23 -1.19
C TRP A 540 4.84 -20.61 -1.73
N THR A 541 3.87 -21.43 -2.15
CA THR A 541 4.15 -22.42 -3.19
C THR A 541 4.16 -21.65 -4.48
N GLY A 542 5.36 -21.23 -4.89
CA GLY A 542 5.59 -20.82 -6.26
C GLY A 542 5.09 -21.93 -7.17
N ASN A 543 4.22 -21.53 -8.10
CA ASN A 543 3.45 -22.36 -9.04
C ASN A 543 2.08 -22.77 -8.49
N GLY A 544 1.11 -21.88 -8.66
CA GLY A 544 -0.27 -22.27 -8.87
C GLY A 544 -0.50 -22.41 -10.37
N GLU A 545 -0.31 -23.61 -10.89
CA GLU A 545 -1.11 -24.12 -11.99
C GLU A 545 -2.33 -24.78 -11.34
N ASP A 546 -3.51 -24.24 -11.61
CA ASP A 546 -4.81 -24.93 -11.68
C ASP A 546 -5.79 -24.05 -12.47
#